data_AF-A0A9W9YXB6-F1
#
_entry.id   AF-A0A9W9YXB6-F1
#
_cell.length_a   1.000
_cell.length_b   1.000
_cell.length_c   1.000
_cell.angle_alpha   90.00
_cell.angle_beta   90.00
_cell.angle_gamma   90.00
#
_symmetry.space_group_name_H-M   'P 1'
#
loop_
_entity.id
_entity.type
_entity.pdbx_description
1 polymer ?
#
loop_
_entity_poly.entity_id
_entity_poly.type
_entity_poly.pdbx_seq_one_letter_code
_entity_poly.pdbx_strand_id
1 'polypeptide(L)'
;MDCHWNITSNAVLELVFLRFNSEKCCDYVRVYNGGSLSSPAIGSFSGSSLPAPITSSSNNLYVRFASDGSVTSQGFRARYRGVERGKIDIQQVGDHCEYVSFSSSFSSGTPVRVFASINHGNRSSTVHDTAFVWVEDVTTSRFKACLVQGGQGAGGNTTIDWFAFQGSQSGVYQGEASFTLFTTGTKCSRVAFPQAFSSVPKVHVTVKHATPNQKQDAMSVWIANVSTSTQFEVCLRESRTFDGPHSNIAVNWLAYEDYPSSWEAKESSEVTFSNNEVPAAENNYALCKNVSFTNPFYAPPVVLTTVINGGSNNANIACPLKDPLSSWLEEVTNSYFRVCIKDDAGYDGQRGTIIVDYLVIGDYNECNDFSYDCPVNATCVNSDGSYSCRCPVGYRLDGKKNCTGL
;
A
#
# COMPACT_ATOMS: atom_id res chain seq x y z
N MET A 1 -31.67 23.59 -10.44
CA MET A 1 -30.56 23.75 -9.47
C MET A 1 -29.25 23.54 -10.21
N ASP A 2 -28.22 24.36 -9.98
CA ASP A 2 -26.90 24.18 -10.62
C ASP A 2 -25.81 24.37 -9.57
N CYS A 3 -25.07 23.31 -9.30
CA CYS A 3 -24.04 23.27 -8.26
C CYS A 3 -22.71 22.83 -8.86
N HIS A 4 -21.63 23.39 -8.33
CA HIS A 4 -20.28 23.07 -8.78
C HIS A 4 -19.33 22.87 -7.60
N TRP A 5 -18.40 21.93 -7.78
CA TRP A 5 -17.31 21.65 -6.84
C TRP A 5 -16.01 21.60 -7.63
N ASN A 6 -15.06 22.43 -7.24
CA ASN A 6 -13.69 22.34 -7.71
C ASN A 6 -12.88 21.58 -6.65
N ILE A 7 -12.57 20.32 -6.94
CA ILE A 7 -11.82 19.43 -6.06
C ILE A 7 -10.37 19.51 -6.52
N THR A 8 -9.54 20.14 -5.72
CA THR A 8 -8.12 20.29 -5.99
C THR A 8 -7.34 19.38 -5.05
N SER A 9 -6.34 18.72 -5.59
CA SER A 9 -5.38 17.86 -4.90
C SER A 9 -4.03 18.15 -5.50
N ASN A 10 -3.01 17.48 -4.98
CA ASN A 10 -1.70 17.45 -5.61
C ASN A 10 -1.40 16.04 -6.16
N ALA A 11 -2.11 15.00 -5.70
CA ALA A 11 -2.10 13.66 -6.29
C ALA A 11 -3.28 13.47 -7.25
N VAL A 12 -3.24 12.39 -8.04
CA VAL A 12 -4.39 11.91 -8.80
C VAL A 12 -5.56 11.67 -7.84
N LEU A 13 -6.74 12.18 -8.23
CA LEU A 13 -7.97 12.11 -7.46
C LEU A 13 -8.84 10.98 -7.99
N GLU A 14 -9.22 10.06 -7.10
CA GLU A 14 -10.32 9.14 -7.39
C GLU A 14 -11.62 9.64 -6.75
N LEU A 15 -12.64 9.90 -7.56
CA LEU A 15 -14.00 10.23 -7.15
C LEU A 15 -14.88 8.98 -7.15
N VAL A 16 -15.42 8.62 -5.98
CA VAL A 16 -16.26 7.43 -5.79
C VAL A 16 -17.67 7.84 -5.36
N PHE A 17 -18.68 7.43 -6.12
CA PHE A 17 -20.09 7.59 -5.76
C PHE A 17 -20.50 6.53 -4.74
N LEU A 18 -21.10 6.96 -3.64
CA LEU A 18 -21.62 6.13 -2.56
C LEU A 18 -23.13 5.90 -2.69
N ARG A 19 -23.82 6.89 -3.29
CA ARG A 19 -25.24 6.83 -3.68
C ARG A 19 -25.42 7.69 -4.91
N PHE A 20 -26.30 7.26 -5.82
CA PHE A 20 -26.62 8.01 -7.03
C PHE A 20 -28.06 7.72 -7.46
N ASN A 21 -28.92 8.73 -7.40
CA ASN A 21 -30.28 8.67 -7.91
C ASN A 21 -30.72 10.06 -8.36
N SER A 22 -30.84 10.23 -9.68
CA SER A 22 -31.20 11.49 -10.35
C SER A 22 -32.19 11.21 -11.47
N GLU A 23 -32.94 12.22 -11.90
CA GLU A 23 -33.81 12.07 -13.06
C GLU A 23 -33.01 11.74 -14.33
N LYS A 24 -33.39 10.66 -15.02
CA LYS A 24 -32.58 10.10 -16.12
C LYS A 24 -32.42 11.01 -17.33
N CYS A 25 -33.44 11.81 -17.67
CA CYS A 25 -33.45 12.63 -18.89
C CYS A 25 -32.78 13.98 -18.71
N CYS A 26 -32.78 14.51 -17.49
CA CYS A 26 -32.85 15.95 -17.29
C CYS A 26 -31.93 16.44 -16.17
N ASP A 27 -31.75 15.64 -15.11
CA ASP A 27 -30.73 15.85 -14.08
C ASP A 27 -29.44 15.10 -14.42
N TYR A 28 -28.28 15.72 -14.19
CA TYR A 28 -27.02 15.03 -14.39
C TYR A 28 -25.89 15.52 -13.48
N VAL A 29 -24.98 14.60 -13.17
CA VAL A 29 -23.65 14.91 -12.62
C VAL A 29 -22.64 14.77 -13.74
N ARG A 30 -21.88 15.82 -14.03
CA ARG A 30 -20.79 15.81 -15.01
C ARG A 30 -19.46 16.07 -14.32
N VAL A 31 -18.46 15.26 -14.65
CA VAL A 31 -17.12 15.31 -14.06
C VAL A 31 -16.13 15.68 -15.14
N TYR A 32 -15.24 16.64 -14.85
CA TYR A 32 -14.23 17.14 -15.76
C TYR A 32 -12.84 16.99 -15.16
N ASN A 33 -11.87 16.70 -16.04
CA ASN A 33 -10.47 16.46 -15.71
C ASN A 33 -9.69 17.79 -15.73
N GLY A 34 -9.74 18.51 -14.61
CA GLY A 34 -9.19 19.85 -14.47
C GLY A 34 -10.07 20.71 -13.56
N GLY A 35 -9.68 21.97 -13.33
CA GLY A 35 -10.35 22.84 -12.35
C GLY A 35 -11.51 23.69 -12.87
N SER A 36 -12.04 23.43 -14.07
CA SER A 36 -13.04 24.32 -14.71
C SER A 36 -13.99 23.60 -15.67
N LEU A 37 -15.06 24.30 -16.08
CA LEU A 37 -16.00 23.81 -17.12
C LEU A 37 -15.39 23.72 -18.53
N SER A 38 -14.27 24.40 -18.78
CA SER A 38 -13.51 24.29 -20.04
C SER A 38 -12.57 23.10 -20.05
N SER A 39 -12.39 22.41 -18.93
CA SER A 39 -11.56 21.21 -18.84
C SER A 39 -12.24 20.02 -19.56
N PRO A 40 -11.49 19.02 -20.05
CA PRO A 40 -12.07 17.85 -20.72
C PRO A 40 -13.07 17.09 -19.83
N ALA A 41 -14.26 16.79 -20.34
CA ALA A 41 -15.24 16.00 -19.58
C ALA A 41 -14.83 14.53 -19.54
N ILE A 42 -14.79 13.94 -18.34
CA ILE A 42 -14.56 12.50 -18.14
C ILE A 42 -15.85 11.73 -18.39
N GLY A 43 -16.97 12.24 -17.89
CA GLY A 43 -18.27 11.58 -18.05
C GLY A 43 -19.44 12.41 -17.55
N SER A 44 -20.64 12.03 -17.99
CA SER A 44 -21.93 12.63 -17.60
C SER A 44 -22.88 11.51 -17.19
N PHE A 45 -23.44 11.59 -15.99
CA PHE A 45 -24.17 10.51 -15.35
C PHE A 45 -25.56 10.98 -14.94
N SER A 46 -26.57 10.13 -15.15
CA SER A 46 -27.96 10.35 -14.74
C SER A 46 -28.66 9.03 -14.42
N GLY A 47 -29.85 9.09 -13.82
CA GLY A 47 -30.61 7.90 -13.42
C GLY A 47 -30.19 7.36 -12.04
N SER A 48 -30.45 6.06 -11.81
CA SER A 48 -30.26 5.39 -10.52
C SER A 48 -29.13 4.36 -10.50
N SER A 49 -28.40 4.18 -11.60
CA SER A 49 -27.22 3.31 -11.65
C SER A 49 -26.03 4.01 -11.03
N LEU A 50 -25.32 3.35 -10.12
CA LEU A 50 -24.13 3.89 -9.48
C LEU A 50 -22.99 3.98 -10.52
N PRO A 51 -22.41 5.17 -10.78
CA PRO A 51 -21.25 5.28 -11.67
C PRO A 51 -20.04 4.54 -11.10
N ALA A 52 -19.22 3.98 -11.98
CA ALA A 52 -17.92 3.42 -11.61
C ALA A 52 -16.99 4.51 -11.02
N PRO A 53 -15.98 4.14 -10.21
CA PRO A 53 -14.97 5.08 -9.73
C PRO A 53 -14.33 5.87 -10.88
N ILE A 54 -14.12 7.16 -10.65
CA ILE A 54 -13.57 8.07 -11.65
C ILE A 54 -12.20 8.55 -11.18
N THR A 55 -11.16 8.17 -11.90
CA THR A 55 -9.79 8.62 -11.65
C THR A 55 -9.45 9.81 -12.54
N SER A 56 -8.97 10.90 -11.96
CA SER A 56 -8.47 12.04 -12.73
C SER A 56 -7.12 11.71 -13.37
N SER A 57 -6.76 12.39 -14.46
CA SER A 57 -5.36 12.38 -14.96
C SER A 57 -4.63 13.68 -14.65
N SER A 58 -5.25 14.53 -13.83
CA SER A 58 -4.70 15.78 -13.32
C SER A 58 -4.90 15.84 -11.81
N ASN A 59 -4.29 16.83 -11.18
CA ASN A 59 -4.46 17.08 -9.75
C ASN A 59 -5.77 17.85 -9.44
N ASN A 60 -6.65 18.06 -10.42
CA ASN A 60 -7.91 18.77 -10.24
C ASN A 60 -9.09 17.98 -10.85
N LEU A 61 -10.22 17.99 -10.16
CA LEU A 61 -11.50 17.50 -10.64
C LEU A 61 -12.55 18.59 -10.48
N TYR A 62 -13.24 18.91 -11.58
CA TYR A 62 -14.40 19.79 -11.53
C TYR A 62 -15.66 18.93 -11.65
N VAL A 63 -16.56 19.04 -10.68
CA VAL A 63 -17.84 18.31 -10.67
C VAL A 63 -18.96 19.32 -10.78
N ARG A 64 -19.88 19.12 -11.72
CA ARG A 64 -21.10 19.92 -11.86
C ARG A 64 -22.33 19.03 -11.72
N PHE A 65 -23.27 19.45 -10.89
CA PHE A 65 -24.63 18.88 -10.86
C PHE A 65 -25.62 19.90 -11.39
N ALA A 66 -26.37 19.52 -12.42
CA ALA A 66 -27.42 20.35 -12.99
C ALA A 66 -28.76 19.60 -12.92
N SER A 67 -29.81 20.33 -12.53
CA SER A 67 -31.18 19.85 -12.45
C SER A 67 -32.15 20.89 -12.99
N ASP A 68 -33.18 20.44 -13.70
CA ASP A 68 -34.21 21.31 -14.27
C ASP A 68 -35.27 21.77 -13.26
N GLY A 69 -35.24 21.23 -12.04
CA GLY A 69 -36.15 21.59 -10.94
C GLY A 69 -37.46 20.82 -10.90
N SER A 70 -37.64 19.83 -11.78
CA SER A 70 -38.77 18.89 -11.77
C SER A 70 -38.31 17.49 -11.36
N VAL A 71 -39.26 16.60 -10.99
CA VAL A 71 -39.02 15.19 -10.61
C VAL A 71 -37.80 14.95 -9.70
N THR A 72 -37.93 15.29 -8.42
CA THR A 72 -36.82 15.19 -7.46
C THR A 72 -36.52 13.76 -7.03
N SER A 73 -35.24 13.42 -6.90
CA SER A 73 -34.74 12.15 -6.36
C SER A 73 -33.81 12.37 -5.15
N GLN A 74 -33.28 11.29 -4.57
CA GLN A 74 -32.38 11.38 -3.40
C GLN A 74 -31.02 12.06 -3.71
N GLY A 75 -30.70 12.30 -4.98
CA GLY A 75 -29.47 12.93 -5.41
C GLY A 75 -28.29 11.97 -5.36
N PHE A 76 -27.09 12.52 -5.15
CA PHE A 76 -25.87 11.74 -5.07
C PHE A 76 -25.04 12.07 -3.83
N ARG A 77 -24.20 11.12 -3.43
CA ARG A 77 -23.14 11.32 -2.45
C ARG A 77 -21.87 10.74 -3.01
N ALA A 78 -20.79 11.52 -3.02
CA ALA A 78 -19.48 11.06 -3.49
C ALA A 78 -18.37 11.42 -2.50
N ARG A 79 -17.22 10.75 -2.59
CA ARG A 79 -15.98 11.12 -1.89
C ARG A 79 -14.80 11.10 -2.85
N TYR A 80 -13.79 11.93 -2.57
CA TYR A 80 -12.53 12.00 -3.33
C TYR A 80 -11.34 11.64 -2.43
N ARG A 81 -10.24 11.13 -3.00
CA ARG A 81 -9.08 10.63 -2.22
C ARG A 81 -7.74 10.85 -2.92
N GLY A 82 -6.66 10.95 -2.14
CA GLY A 82 -5.26 11.03 -2.61
C GLY A 82 -4.41 9.88 -2.07
N VAL A 83 -3.63 9.26 -2.94
CA VAL A 83 -2.69 8.17 -2.63
C VAL A 83 -1.33 8.47 -3.24
N GLU A 84 -0.28 7.93 -2.65
CA GLU A 84 1.08 8.01 -3.19
C GLU A 84 1.89 6.78 -2.79
N ARG A 85 2.85 6.38 -3.63
CA ARG A 85 3.74 5.25 -3.41
C ARG A 85 5.15 5.59 -3.84
N GLY A 86 6.13 4.93 -3.25
CA GLY A 86 7.51 5.11 -3.68
C GLY A 86 8.48 4.17 -2.99
N LYS A 87 9.76 4.39 -3.30
CA LYS A 87 10.89 3.68 -2.72
C LYS A 87 11.92 4.70 -2.22
N ILE A 88 12.57 4.42 -1.10
CA ILE A 88 13.64 5.27 -0.54
C ILE A 88 14.84 4.39 -0.21
N ASP A 89 16.04 4.76 -0.68
CA ASP A 89 17.28 4.11 -0.29
C ASP A 89 17.78 4.73 1.02
N ILE A 90 17.96 3.90 2.06
CA ILE A 90 18.60 4.32 3.31
C ILE A 90 20.04 3.82 3.31
N GLN A 91 20.98 4.75 3.35
CA GLN A 91 22.40 4.43 3.48
C GLN A 91 22.73 4.03 4.90
N GLN A 92 23.51 2.97 5.05
CA GLN A 92 23.93 2.43 6.34
C GLN A 92 25.01 3.28 7.05
N VAL A 93 25.61 4.23 6.33
CA VAL A 93 26.65 5.12 6.86
C VAL A 93 26.01 6.44 7.27
N GLY A 94 25.84 6.64 8.58
CA GLY A 94 25.37 7.91 9.15
C GLY A 94 23.99 7.81 9.79
N ASP A 95 23.07 8.68 9.35
CA ASP A 95 21.72 8.71 9.92
C ASP A 95 20.84 7.62 9.33
N HIS A 96 20.48 6.67 10.18
CA HIS A 96 19.51 5.58 10.00
C HIS A 96 18.09 6.02 9.59
N CYS A 97 17.88 7.28 9.19
CA CYS A 97 16.59 7.82 8.84
C CYS A 97 16.70 8.85 7.72
N GLU A 98 15.75 8.80 6.79
CA GLU A 98 15.68 9.71 5.64
C GLU A 98 14.31 10.39 5.57
N TYR A 99 14.32 11.68 5.21
CA TYR A 99 13.08 12.42 4.92
C TYR A 99 12.61 12.11 3.50
N VAL A 100 11.37 11.66 3.39
CA VAL A 100 10.70 11.41 2.12
C VAL A 100 9.66 12.50 1.92
N SER A 101 9.86 13.33 0.89
CA SER A 101 8.87 14.31 0.48
C SER A 101 7.86 13.66 -0.44
N PHE A 102 6.59 13.90 -0.18
CA PHE A 102 5.54 13.59 -1.13
C PHE A 102 5.75 14.47 -2.37
N SER A 103 5.56 13.91 -3.57
CA SER A 103 5.54 14.66 -4.83
C SER A 103 4.61 15.86 -4.75
N SER A 104 3.60 15.73 -3.88
CA SER A 104 2.42 16.54 -3.84
C SER A 104 1.83 16.53 -2.43
N SER A 105 1.67 17.70 -1.81
CA SER A 105 1.17 17.76 -0.43
C SER A 105 -0.28 17.26 -0.32
N PHE A 106 -0.53 16.38 0.64
CA PHE A 106 -1.87 15.95 1.06
C PHE A 106 -2.68 17.12 1.66
N SER A 107 -4.00 16.94 1.77
CA SER A 107 -4.90 17.98 2.29
C SER A 107 -4.72 18.20 3.81
N SER A 108 -4.94 19.42 4.30
CA SER A 108 -4.95 19.68 5.74
C SER A 108 -6.19 19.10 6.42
N GLY A 109 -6.07 18.67 7.67
CA GLY A 109 -7.22 18.30 8.53
C GLY A 109 -7.54 16.80 8.60
N THR A 110 -6.90 15.96 7.79
CA THR A 110 -6.96 14.49 7.93
C THR A 110 -5.54 13.93 8.06
N PRO A 111 -5.27 13.01 9.01
CA PRO A 111 -3.95 12.39 9.10
C PRO A 111 -3.58 11.61 7.82
N VAL A 112 -2.33 11.74 7.40
CA VAL A 112 -1.73 10.85 6.39
C VAL A 112 -1.26 9.59 7.11
N ARG A 113 -1.55 8.41 6.54
CA ARG A 113 -0.99 7.16 7.02
C ARG A 113 0.03 6.64 6.02
N VAL A 114 1.20 6.28 6.55
CA VAL A 114 2.30 5.70 5.77
C VAL A 114 2.53 4.28 6.23
N PHE A 115 2.65 3.40 5.26
CA PHE A 115 2.97 1.99 5.39
C PHE A 115 4.31 1.74 4.72
N ALA A 116 5.18 0.98 5.39
CA ALA A 116 6.54 0.73 4.95
C ALA A 116 6.87 -0.75 5.05
N SER A 117 7.62 -1.26 4.08
CA SER A 117 8.16 -2.61 4.08
C SER A 117 9.63 -2.57 3.68
N ILE A 118 10.42 -3.43 4.31
CA ILE A 118 11.86 -3.50 4.07
C ILE A 118 12.11 -4.19 2.75
N ASN A 119 12.98 -3.61 1.92
CA ASN A 119 13.42 -4.16 0.65
C ASN A 119 14.92 -3.97 0.48
N HIS A 120 15.73 -5.02 0.57
CA HIS A 120 17.18 -4.85 0.41
C HIS A 120 17.64 -4.57 -1.03
N GLY A 121 16.70 -4.51 -1.97
CA GLY A 121 16.95 -4.18 -3.36
C GLY A 121 17.77 -5.26 -4.07
N ASN A 122 17.95 -5.10 -5.38
CA ASN A 122 18.62 -6.14 -6.20
C ASN A 122 20.15 -6.01 -6.23
N ARG A 123 20.78 -5.74 -5.07
CA ARG A 123 22.19 -5.30 -5.00
C ARG A 123 23.14 -6.30 -4.33
N SER A 124 22.63 -7.37 -3.73
CA SER A 124 23.44 -8.37 -3.02
C SER A 124 23.26 -9.77 -3.60
N SER A 125 24.33 -10.55 -3.61
CA SER A 125 24.30 -11.97 -3.93
C SER A 125 23.98 -12.85 -2.71
N THR A 126 24.00 -12.29 -1.50
CA THR A 126 23.72 -12.98 -0.23
C THR A 126 22.50 -12.40 0.44
N VAL A 127 21.66 -13.28 1.01
CA VAL A 127 20.47 -12.87 1.78
C VAL A 127 20.89 -12.04 3.00
N HIS A 128 20.32 -10.85 3.11
CA HIS A 128 20.64 -9.92 4.18
C HIS A 128 20.10 -10.39 5.54
N ASP A 129 20.60 -9.77 6.62
CA ASP A 129 19.99 -9.94 7.94
C ASP A 129 18.66 -9.16 8.06
N THR A 130 17.93 -9.46 9.14
CA THR A 130 16.69 -8.76 9.48
C THR A 130 16.93 -7.26 9.62
N ALA A 131 15.89 -6.46 9.42
CA ALA A 131 15.92 -5.04 9.76
C ALA A 131 14.60 -4.64 10.40
N PHE A 132 14.61 -3.49 11.05
CA PHE A 132 13.48 -2.93 11.76
C PHE A 132 13.18 -1.56 11.14
N VAL A 133 11.98 -1.42 10.58
CA VAL A 133 11.53 -0.20 9.90
C VAL A 133 10.42 0.48 10.69
N TRP A 134 10.47 1.81 10.77
CA TRP A 134 9.39 2.63 11.30
C TRP A 134 9.31 3.96 10.57
N VAL A 135 8.19 4.65 10.77
CA VAL A 135 7.98 6.02 10.30
C VAL A 135 7.84 6.99 11.46
N GLU A 136 8.30 8.22 11.29
CA GLU A 136 8.13 9.32 12.25
C GLU A 136 7.89 10.64 11.51
N ASP A 137 7.54 11.70 12.23
CA ASP A 137 7.35 13.06 11.67
C ASP A 137 6.46 13.10 10.40
N VAL A 138 5.36 12.33 10.43
CA VAL A 138 4.41 12.25 9.30
C VAL A 138 3.58 13.53 9.25
N THR A 139 3.76 14.30 8.17
CA THR A 139 3.04 15.53 7.86
C THR A 139 2.22 15.37 6.58
N THR A 140 1.58 16.43 6.11
CA THR A 140 0.90 16.43 4.81
C THR A 140 1.86 16.52 3.63
N SER A 141 3.12 16.94 3.82
CA SER A 141 4.07 17.17 2.71
C SER A 141 5.26 16.21 2.70
N ARG A 142 5.52 15.53 3.83
CA ARG A 142 6.64 14.60 3.99
C ARG A 142 6.42 13.67 5.17
N PHE A 143 7.23 12.62 5.23
CA PHE A 143 7.43 11.79 6.42
C PHE A 143 8.91 11.46 6.56
N LYS A 144 9.29 10.89 7.70
CA LYS A 144 10.64 10.37 7.92
C LYS A 144 10.58 8.86 8.04
N ALA A 145 11.34 8.17 7.21
CA ALA A 145 11.49 6.71 7.24
C ALA A 145 12.78 6.37 7.97
N CYS A 146 12.75 5.38 8.85
CA CYS A 146 13.90 4.97 9.64
C CYS A 146 14.11 3.46 9.59
N LEU A 147 15.37 3.04 9.70
CA LEU A 147 15.78 1.64 9.61
C LEU A 147 16.95 1.33 10.54
N VAL A 148 16.83 0.24 11.29
CA VAL A 148 17.97 -0.35 12.02
C VAL A 148 18.14 -1.80 11.55
N GLN A 149 19.34 -2.18 11.13
CA GLN A 149 19.63 -3.59 10.85
C GLN A 149 19.74 -4.39 12.15
N GLY A 150 19.14 -5.58 12.16
CA GLY A 150 19.45 -6.64 13.10
C GLY A 150 20.55 -7.53 12.55
N GLY A 151 21.17 -8.35 13.40
CA GLY A 151 22.21 -9.31 13.00
C GLY A 151 23.65 -8.78 13.06
N GLN A 152 24.59 -9.57 12.52
CA GLN A 152 26.04 -9.30 12.54
C GLN A 152 26.62 -8.99 11.14
N GLY A 153 25.84 -9.13 10.08
CA GLY A 153 26.28 -8.97 8.68
C GLY A 153 26.54 -7.52 8.26
N ALA A 154 27.33 -7.37 7.19
CA ALA A 154 27.75 -6.08 6.64
C ALA A 154 26.55 -5.30 6.07
N GLY A 155 26.41 -4.05 6.53
CA GLY A 155 25.40 -3.10 6.09
C GLY A 155 25.49 -2.74 4.62
N GLY A 156 24.81 -3.52 3.78
CA GLY A 156 24.40 -3.12 2.44
C GLY A 156 23.32 -2.04 2.48
N ASN A 157 23.26 -1.19 1.45
CA ASN A 157 22.18 -0.22 1.33
C ASN A 157 20.83 -0.96 1.28
N THR A 158 19.89 -0.51 2.10
CA THR A 158 18.55 -1.09 2.15
C THR A 158 17.57 -0.08 1.58
N THR A 159 16.69 -0.53 0.71
CA THR A 159 15.56 0.25 0.21
C THR A 159 14.35 0.02 1.14
N ILE A 160 13.48 1.01 1.28
CA ILE A 160 12.17 0.87 1.91
C ILE A 160 11.12 1.13 0.84
N ASP A 161 10.23 0.18 0.66
CA ASP A 161 9.02 0.31 -0.13
C ASP A 161 7.96 0.97 0.74
N TRP A 162 7.36 2.07 0.27
CA TRP A 162 6.37 2.80 1.05
C TRP A 162 5.10 3.15 0.25
N PHE A 163 4.00 3.21 0.99
CA PHE A 163 2.68 3.58 0.50
C PHE A 163 2.03 4.55 1.49
N ALA A 164 1.55 5.67 0.99
CA ALA A 164 0.88 6.69 1.77
C ALA A 164 -0.53 6.92 1.23
N PHE A 165 -1.51 7.02 2.14
CA PHE A 165 -2.84 7.46 1.74
C PHE A 165 -3.49 8.32 2.82
N GLN A 166 -4.46 9.13 2.38
CA GLN A 166 -5.21 10.02 3.24
C GLN A 166 -6.72 9.81 3.07
N GLY A 167 -7.45 9.86 4.19
CA GLY A 167 -8.90 9.82 4.20
C GLY A 167 -9.48 8.41 4.12
N SER A 168 -10.81 8.33 4.20
CA SER A 168 -11.53 7.05 4.22
C SER A 168 -11.61 6.44 2.82
N GLN A 169 -11.12 5.20 2.71
CA GLN A 169 -11.13 4.37 1.51
C GLN A 169 -12.36 3.43 1.52
N SER A 170 -12.95 3.09 0.36
CA SER A 170 -14.15 2.23 0.32
C SER A 170 -13.72 0.78 0.44
N GLY A 171 -14.37 -0.01 1.30
CA GLY A 171 -13.96 -1.40 1.57
C GLY A 171 -12.67 -1.53 2.40
N VAL A 172 -12.10 -0.41 2.87
CA VAL A 172 -10.88 -0.40 3.66
C VAL A 172 -11.15 0.23 5.02
N TYR A 173 -10.77 -0.48 6.07
CA TYR A 173 -10.67 0.07 7.43
C TYR A 173 -9.23 0.41 7.75
N GLN A 174 -9.05 1.44 8.56
CA GLN A 174 -7.73 1.89 8.97
C GLN A 174 -7.78 2.45 10.38
N GLY A 175 -6.64 2.47 11.04
CA GLY A 175 -6.54 3.00 12.37
C GLY A 175 -5.11 3.05 12.89
N GLU A 176 -4.99 3.41 14.15
CA GLU A 176 -3.75 3.42 14.89
C GLU A 176 -3.96 2.61 16.16
N ALA A 177 -3.05 1.69 16.47
CA ALA A 177 -3.02 0.96 17.72
C ALA A 177 -1.87 1.50 18.58
N SER A 178 -2.20 2.19 19.67
CA SER A 178 -1.20 2.79 20.56
C SER A 178 -0.73 1.79 21.61
N PHE A 179 0.55 1.84 21.94
CA PHE A 179 1.18 1.03 22.99
C PHE A 179 1.64 1.90 24.14
N THR A 180 1.33 1.47 25.37
CA THR A 180 1.80 2.11 26.60
C THR A 180 3.26 1.78 26.87
N LEU A 181 3.89 2.50 27.80
CA LEU A 181 5.26 2.25 28.26
C LEU A 181 5.56 0.75 28.47
N PHE A 182 6.62 0.24 27.84
CA PHE A 182 7.17 -1.10 28.09
C PHE A 182 8.69 -1.10 27.99
N THR A 183 9.35 -2.06 28.63
CA THR A 183 10.82 -2.11 28.72
C THR A 183 11.43 -3.36 28.11
N THR A 184 10.68 -4.47 28.04
CA THR A 184 11.14 -5.71 27.43
C THR A 184 9.97 -6.64 27.13
N GLY A 185 10.25 -7.68 26.35
CA GLY A 185 9.31 -8.74 26.00
C GLY A 185 8.31 -8.35 24.93
N THR A 186 7.49 -9.33 24.54
CA THR A 186 6.42 -9.11 23.55
C THR A 186 5.24 -8.36 24.18
N LYS A 187 4.79 -7.29 23.52
CA LYS A 187 3.54 -6.59 23.84
C LYS A 187 2.56 -6.72 22.68
N CYS A 188 1.33 -7.12 22.98
CA CYS A 188 0.28 -7.26 21.98
C CYS A 188 -0.93 -6.41 22.32
N SER A 189 -1.61 -5.90 21.29
CA SER A 189 -2.84 -5.14 21.39
C SER A 189 -3.88 -5.74 20.45
N ARG A 190 -5.11 -5.93 20.95
CA ARG A 190 -6.25 -6.35 20.13
C ARG A 190 -6.90 -5.15 19.49
N VAL A 191 -7.15 -5.25 18.19
CA VAL A 191 -7.77 -4.20 17.38
C VAL A 191 -9.05 -4.76 16.79
N ALA A 192 -10.18 -4.18 17.21
CA ALA A 192 -11.48 -4.48 16.63
C ALA A 192 -11.70 -3.66 15.36
N PHE A 193 -12.22 -4.30 14.31
CA PHE A 193 -12.65 -3.58 13.12
C PHE A 193 -13.94 -2.80 13.41
N PRO A 194 -14.13 -1.61 12.80
CA PRO A 194 -15.36 -0.83 12.98
C PRO A 194 -16.64 -1.61 12.64
N GLN A 195 -16.53 -2.53 11.68
CA GLN A 195 -17.56 -3.49 11.31
C GLN A 195 -16.87 -4.81 10.92
N ALA A 196 -17.56 -5.93 11.09
CA ALA A 196 -17.08 -7.22 10.60
C ALA A 196 -16.95 -7.22 9.08
N PHE A 197 -15.88 -7.81 8.57
CA PHE A 197 -15.73 -8.15 7.16
C PHE A 197 -16.55 -9.41 6.83
N SER A 198 -16.84 -9.63 5.55
CA SER A 198 -17.58 -10.80 5.06
C SER A 198 -16.71 -12.06 5.03
N SER A 199 -15.39 -11.87 4.95
CA SER A 199 -14.32 -12.85 4.87
C SER A 199 -13.12 -12.38 5.70
N VAL A 200 -12.08 -13.22 5.80
CA VAL A 200 -10.86 -12.84 6.53
C VAL A 200 -10.14 -11.75 5.72
N PRO A 201 -10.00 -10.52 6.25
CA PRO A 201 -9.37 -9.43 5.52
C PRO A 201 -7.85 -9.60 5.49
N LYS A 202 -7.23 -8.97 4.49
CA LYS A 202 -5.80 -8.65 4.48
C LYS A 202 -5.53 -7.49 5.40
N VAL A 203 -4.44 -7.57 6.17
CA VAL A 203 -4.07 -6.51 7.13
C VAL A 203 -2.61 -6.15 6.94
N HIS A 204 -2.35 -4.86 6.75
CA HIS A 204 -0.98 -4.33 6.68
C HIS A 204 -0.72 -3.38 7.84
N VAL A 205 0.48 -3.47 8.41
CA VAL A 205 0.87 -2.69 9.58
C VAL A 205 2.22 -2.02 9.41
N THR A 206 2.43 -0.90 10.08
CA THR A 206 3.73 -0.22 10.13
C THR A 206 3.89 0.51 11.46
N VAL A 207 5.05 0.36 12.07
CA VAL A 207 5.39 1.03 13.33
C VAL A 207 5.56 2.53 13.08
N LYS A 208 4.99 3.34 13.97
CA LYS A 208 5.09 4.79 13.97
C LYS A 208 5.60 5.25 15.32
N HIS A 209 6.70 5.99 15.32
CA HIS A 209 7.21 6.66 16.52
C HIS A 209 6.64 8.08 16.59
N ALA A 210 6.02 8.43 17.72
CA ALA A 210 5.60 9.80 17.95
C ALA A 210 6.72 10.67 18.55
N THR A 211 7.73 10.06 19.17
CA THR A 211 8.96 10.74 19.57
C THR A 211 10.03 10.49 18.49
N PRO A 212 10.51 11.52 17.78
CA PRO A 212 11.47 11.31 16.70
C PRO A 212 12.87 10.94 17.23
N ASN A 213 13.67 10.32 16.35
CA ASN A 213 15.07 9.97 16.58
C ASN A 213 15.32 8.95 17.72
N GLN A 214 14.35 8.13 18.08
CA GLN A 214 14.52 7.06 19.08
C GLN A 214 14.93 5.74 18.40
N LYS A 215 16.20 5.61 18.03
CA LYS A 215 16.71 4.39 17.33
C LYS A 215 16.64 3.15 18.22
N GLN A 216 16.76 3.32 19.53
CA GLN A 216 16.62 2.26 20.53
C GLN A 216 15.19 1.72 20.64
N ASP A 217 14.19 2.46 20.15
CA ASP A 217 12.80 2.02 20.09
C ASP A 217 12.52 1.15 18.85
N ALA A 218 13.53 0.81 18.04
CA ALA A 218 13.37 -0.09 16.91
C ALA A 218 12.81 -1.45 17.37
N MET A 219 11.88 -2.02 16.60
CA MET A 219 11.10 -3.20 17.02
C MET A 219 10.63 -4.05 15.85
N SER A 220 10.45 -5.35 16.11
CA SER A 220 9.67 -6.24 15.25
C SER A 220 8.18 -5.94 15.41
N VAL A 221 7.43 -6.02 14.31
CA VAL A 221 5.96 -5.95 14.30
C VAL A 221 5.40 -7.12 13.50
N TRP A 222 4.37 -7.77 14.04
CA TRP A 222 3.62 -8.82 13.35
C TRP A 222 2.17 -8.82 13.82
N ILE A 223 1.31 -9.50 13.08
CA ILE A 223 -0.09 -9.69 13.46
C ILE A 223 -0.40 -11.16 13.74
N ALA A 224 -1.48 -11.39 14.48
CA ALA A 224 -2.01 -12.71 14.82
C ALA A 224 -3.53 -12.65 14.92
N ASN A 225 -4.17 -13.83 14.97
CA ASN A 225 -5.60 -13.97 15.27
C ASN A 225 -6.53 -13.19 14.32
N VAL A 226 -6.15 -13.05 13.04
CA VAL A 226 -6.96 -12.37 11.99
C VAL A 226 -8.19 -13.21 11.56
N SER A 227 -8.28 -14.46 12.01
CA SER A 227 -9.25 -15.48 11.57
C SER A 227 -10.73 -15.19 11.86
N THR A 228 -11.04 -14.15 12.63
CA THR A 228 -12.42 -13.92 13.12
C THR A 228 -13.19 -12.88 12.32
N SER A 229 -12.63 -12.29 11.26
CA SER A 229 -13.22 -11.20 10.43
C SER A 229 -13.68 -9.94 11.19
N THR A 230 -13.53 -9.92 12.52
CA THR A 230 -14.06 -8.91 13.45
C THR A 230 -12.95 -8.17 14.18
N GLN A 231 -11.82 -8.82 14.37
CA GLN A 231 -10.65 -8.26 15.03
C GLN A 231 -9.38 -8.96 14.57
N PHE A 232 -8.25 -8.34 14.87
CA PHE A 232 -6.93 -8.94 14.82
C PHE A 232 -6.13 -8.51 16.04
N GLU A 233 -4.96 -9.11 16.22
CA GLU A 233 -4.03 -8.73 17.26
C GLU A 233 -2.71 -8.32 16.63
N VAL A 234 -2.16 -7.18 17.05
CA VAL A 234 -0.87 -6.67 16.62
C VAL A 234 0.11 -6.77 17.78
N CYS A 235 1.31 -7.29 17.51
CA CYS A 235 2.34 -7.51 18.51
C CYS A 235 3.63 -6.78 18.13
N LEU A 236 4.31 -6.29 19.16
CA LEU A 236 5.59 -5.59 19.09
C LEU A 236 6.59 -6.29 20.01
N ARG A 237 7.86 -6.30 19.60
CA ARG A 237 8.97 -6.67 20.46
C ARG A 237 10.20 -5.85 20.10
N GLU A 238 10.85 -5.32 21.12
CA GLU A 238 12.09 -4.55 21.01
C GLU A 238 13.12 -5.29 20.14
N SER A 239 13.88 -4.52 19.35
CA SER A 239 14.94 -5.06 18.47
C SER A 239 16.17 -5.54 19.24
N ARG A 240 16.42 -4.98 20.43
CA ARG A 240 17.52 -5.32 21.33
C ARG A 240 17.01 -5.34 22.75
N THR A 241 17.28 -6.43 23.46
CA THR A 241 16.85 -6.58 24.84
C THR A 241 17.56 -5.59 25.75
N PHE A 242 16.79 -4.95 26.63
CA PHE A 242 17.29 -4.02 27.65
C PHE A 242 17.79 -2.66 27.13
N ASP A 243 17.33 -2.23 25.95
CA ASP A 243 17.66 -0.92 25.38
C ASP A 243 16.93 0.26 26.07
N GLY A 244 16.04 -0.05 27.03
CA GLY A 244 15.46 0.92 27.95
C GLY A 244 13.93 1.00 27.85
N PRO A 245 13.31 2.05 28.42
CA PRO A 245 11.88 2.27 28.31
C PRO A 245 11.47 2.74 26.91
N HIS A 246 10.53 2.03 26.31
CA HIS A 246 9.89 2.37 25.04
C HIS A 246 8.53 3.04 25.28
N SER A 247 8.29 4.23 24.71
CA SER A 247 7.05 4.98 24.92
C SER A 247 6.63 5.78 23.68
N ASN A 248 5.36 6.17 23.61
CA ASN A 248 4.79 6.93 22.49
C ASN A 248 4.98 6.22 21.13
N ILE A 249 4.78 4.90 21.15
CA ILE A 249 4.83 4.05 19.98
C ILE A 249 3.41 3.67 19.58
N ALA A 250 3.16 3.72 18.29
CA ALA A 250 1.90 3.31 17.72
C ALA A 250 2.12 2.44 16.49
N VAL A 251 1.11 1.68 16.10
CA VAL A 251 1.11 0.91 14.86
C VAL A 251 -0.03 1.41 13.98
N ASN A 252 0.33 1.98 12.83
CA ASN A 252 -0.62 2.23 11.76
C ASN A 252 -1.07 0.88 11.21
N TRP A 253 -2.38 0.73 11.01
CA TRP A 253 -2.93 -0.46 10.39
C TRP A 253 -3.96 -0.08 9.32
N LEU A 254 -4.03 -0.90 8.28
CA LEU A 254 -5.10 -0.93 7.29
C LEU A 254 -5.59 -2.36 7.11
N ALA A 255 -6.87 -2.52 6.76
CA ALA A 255 -7.50 -3.81 6.53
C ALA A 255 -8.49 -3.74 5.36
N TYR A 256 -8.50 -4.75 4.49
CA TYR A 256 -9.39 -4.81 3.32
C TYR A 256 -9.69 -6.26 2.90
N GLU A 257 -10.81 -6.48 2.22
CA GLU A 257 -11.08 -7.74 1.50
C GLU A 257 -10.58 -7.62 0.07
N ASP A 258 -11.06 -6.58 -0.62
CA ASP A 258 -10.58 -6.14 -1.92
C ASP A 258 -9.89 -4.80 -1.78
N TYR A 259 -8.73 -4.63 -2.43
CA TYR A 259 -8.07 -3.33 -2.47
C TYR A 259 -8.82 -2.38 -3.43
N PRO A 260 -8.95 -1.08 -3.11
CA PRO A 260 -9.56 -0.11 -4.00
C PRO A 260 -8.76 0.07 -5.30
N SER A 261 -9.47 0.26 -6.42
CA SER A 261 -8.88 0.69 -7.70
C SER A 261 -7.97 1.91 -7.56
N SER A 262 -8.36 2.81 -6.65
CA SER A 262 -7.66 4.06 -6.33
C SER A 262 -6.20 3.89 -5.93
N TRP A 263 -5.81 2.71 -5.45
CA TRP A 263 -4.46 2.47 -4.97
C TRP A 263 -3.50 2.15 -6.11
N GLU A 264 -4.01 1.89 -7.32
CA GLU A 264 -3.21 1.30 -8.41
C GLU A 264 -2.55 -0.02 -7.99
N ALA A 265 -3.12 -0.69 -6.98
CA ALA A 265 -2.75 -2.03 -6.61
C ALA A 265 -3.18 -3.00 -7.71
N LYS A 266 -2.35 -4.01 -7.97
CA LYS A 266 -2.57 -4.96 -9.05
C LYS A 266 -2.66 -6.41 -8.57
N GLU A 267 -2.00 -6.74 -7.47
CA GLU A 267 -1.96 -8.09 -6.92
C GLU A 267 -1.92 -8.05 -5.38
N SER A 268 -2.59 -9.01 -4.73
CA SER A 268 -2.51 -9.22 -3.29
C SER A 268 -2.81 -10.69 -2.98
N SER A 269 -1.98 -11.32 -2.14
CA SER A 269 -2.16 -12.71 -1.73
C SER A 269 -1.32 -13.03 -0.48
N GLU A 270 -1.11 -14.32 -0.24
CA GLU A 270 -0.34 -14.87 0.89
C GLU A 270 0.87 -15.66 0.41
N VAL A 271 1.94 -15.61 1.19
CA VAL A 271 3.06 -16.55 1.10
C VAL A 271 3.11 -17.36 2.39
N THR A 272 2.94 -18.67 2.26
CA THR A 272 2.95 -19.60 3.40
C THR A 272 4.32 -20.24 3.54
N PHE A 273 4.89 -20.21 4.75
CA PHE A 273 6.08 -20.93 5.17
C PHE A 273 5.68 -22.01 6.17
N SER A 274 5.81 -23.28 5.78
CA SER A 274 5.40 -24.41 6.62
C SER A 274 6.39 -24.63 7.77
N ASN A 275 5.87 -25.28 8.83
CA ASN A 275 6.61 -25.59 10.06
C ASN A 275 7.79 -26.56 9.89
N ASN A 276 7.90 -27.24 8.75
CA ASN A 276 8.97 -28.20 8.45
C ASN A 276 10.07 -27.63 7.55
N GLU A 277 9.96 -26.38 7.11
CA GLU A 277 11.00 -25.73 6.30
C GLU A 277 12.23 -25.42 7.15
N VAL A 278 13.41 -25.82 6.66
CA VAL A 278 14.69 -25.65 7.36
C VAL A 278 15.45 -24.46 6.77
N PRO A 279 15.82 -23.44 7.57
CA PRO A 279 16.66 -22.35 7.08
C PRO A 279 18.04 -22.85 6.66
N ALA A 280 18.48 -22.47 5.47
CA ALA A 280 19.75 -22.92 4.89
C ALA A 280 20.86 -21.87 5.05
N ALA A 281 22.11 -22.32 5.21
CA ALA A 281 23.27 -21.43 5.35
C ALA A 281 23.49 -20.55 4.11
N GLU A 282 23.19 -21.05 2.91
CA GLU A 282 23.22 -20.27 1.66
C GLU A 282 22.29 -19.06 1.66
N ASN A 283 21.22 -19.10 2.46
CA ASN A 283 20.27 -18.01 2.63
C ASN A 283 20.47 -17.27 3.96
N ASN A 284 21.69 -17.31 4.51
CA ASN A 284 22.01 -16.69 5.81
C ASN A 284 21.02 -17.11 6.93
N TYR A 285 20.65 -18.39 6.92
CA TYR A 285 19.67 -18.97 7.85
C TYR A 285 18.31 -18.27 7.86
N ALA A 286 17.90 -17.67 6.73
CA ALA A 286 16.53 -17.23 6.48
C ALA A 286 15.78 -18.27 5.62
N LEU A 287 14.45 -18.28 5.72
CA LEU A 287 13.59 -18.94 4.75
C LEU A 287 13.15 -17.91 3.72
N CYS A 288 13.34 -18.19 2.44
CA CYS A 288 13.01 -17.27 1.36
C CYS A 288 12.22 -17.95 0.26
N LYS A 289 11.24 -17.24 -0.32
CA LYS A 289 10.43 -17.72 -1.45
C LYS A 289 10.32 -16.63 -2.52
N ASN A 290 10.41 -17.06 -3.78
CA ASN A 290 10.13 -16.21 -4.93
C ASN A 290 8.64 -16.28 -5.25
N VAL A 291 8.03 -15.12 -5.47
CA VAL A 291 6.64 -14.96 -5.87
C VAL A 291 6.62 -14.24 -7.21
N SER A 292 6.22 -14.97 -8.25
CA SER A 292 6.08 -14.41 -9.59
C SER A 292 4.80 -13.58 -9.69
N PHE A 293 4.91 -12.42 -10.33
CA PHE A 293 3.76 -11.61 -10.68
C PHE A 293 2.95 -12.24 -11.81
N THR A 294 1.65 -12.00 -11.80
CA THR A 294 0.73 -12.47 -12.83
C THR A 294 1.06 -11.83 -14.18
N ASN A 295 1.42 -10.54 -14.18
CA ASN A 295 1.88 -9.80 -15.35
C ASN A 295 3.16 -9.01 -15.04
N PRO A 296 4.04 -8.78 -16.03
CA PRO A 296 5.23 -7.97 -15.82
C PRO A 296 4.86 -6.49 -15.59
N PHE A 297 5.48 -5.89 -14.58
CA PHE A 297 5.38 -4.47 -14.27
C PHE A 297 6.30 -3.63 -15.16
N TYR A 298 5.92 -2.36 -15.38
CA TYR A 298 6.73 -1.39 -16.12
C TYR A 298 8.05 -1.06 -15.43
N ALA A 299 8.00 -0.93 -14.11
CA ALA A 299 9.14 -0.78 -13.21
C ALA A 299 8.94 -1.67 -11.98
N PRO A 300 9.98 -1.96 -11.17
CA PRO A 300 9.82 -2.75 -9.95
C PRO A 300 8.75 -2.13 -9.04
N PRO A 301 7.64 -2.84 -8.74
CA PRO A 301 6.53 -2.25 -8.00
C PRO A 301 6.86 -2.03 -6.53
N VAL A 302 6.04 -1.26 -5.83
CA VAL A 302 6.05 -1.21 -4.36
C VAL A 302 5.36 -2.47 -3.85
N VAL A 303 6.02 -3.19 -2.94
CA VAL A 303 5.44 -4.36 -2.29
C VAL A 303 5.37 -4.11 -0.80
N LEU A 304 4.15 -4.13 -0.25
CA LEU A 304 3.93 -4.13 1.19
C LEU A 304 3.81 -5.56 1.67
N THR A 305 4.48 -5.88 2.78
CA THR A 305 4.41 -7.21 3.41
C THR A 305 4.08 -7.08 4.89
N THR A 306 3.25 -7.98 5.40
CA THR A 306 2.97 -8.09 6.85
C THR A 306 2.98 -9.55 7.27
N VAL A 307 3.74 -9.87 8.32
CA VAL A 307 3.81 -11.23 8.85
C VAL A 307 2.61 -11.52 9.74
N ILE A 308 1.97 -12.66 9.46
CA ILE A 308 0.90 -13.25 10.25
C ILE A 308 1.46 -14.50 10.93
N ASN A 309 1.45 -14.46 12.27
CA ASN A 309 1.66 -15.68 13.05
C ASN A 309 0.40 -16.53 12.99
N GLY A 310 0.42 -17.54 12.10
CA GLY A 310 -0.62 -18.54 11.97
C GLY A 310 -0.62 -19.45 13.19
N GLY A 311 -1.44 -19.11 14.18
CA GLY A 311 -1.59 -19.94 15.38
C GLY A 311 -2.02 -21.36 15.00
N SER A 312 -1.21 -22.34 15.37
CA SER A 312 -1.67 -23.70 15.61
C SER A 312 -2.79 -23.64 16.66
N ASN A 313 -3.96 -24.21 16.33
CA ASN A 313 -5.12 -24.33 17.23
C ASN A 313 -4.90 -25.30 18.41
N ASN A 314 -3.67 -25.42 18.93
CA ASN A 314 -3.44 -26.22 20.13
C ASN A 314 -3.82 -25.40 21.37
N ALA A 315 -5.10 -25.48 21.73
CA ALA A 315 -5.74 -24.90 22.91
C ALA A 315 -5.16 -25.35 24.28
N ASN A 316 -4.03 -26.06 24.31
CA ASN A 316 -3.40 -26.63 25.51
C ASN A 316 -2.03 -26.02 25.87
N ILE A 317 -1.55 -24.99 25.16
CA ILE A 317 -0.33 -24.27 25.57
C ILE A 317 -0.76 -23.01 26.32
N ALA A 318 -0.57 -23.05 27.64
CA ALA A 318 -0.75 -21.91 28.53
C ALA A 318 0.27 -20.81 28.14
N CYS A 319 -0.21 -19.83 27.37
CA CYS A 319 0.57 -18.80 26.66
C CYS A 319 1.50 -19.38 25.57
N PRO A 320 1.08 -19.43 24.29
CA PRO A 320 2.07 -19.57 23.23
C PRO A 320 2.98 -18.35 23.33
N LEU A 321 4.26 -18.57 23.61
CA LEU A 321 5.30 -17.56 23.43
C LEU A 321 5.15 -17.05 22.00
N LYS A 322 4.65 -15.83 21.86
CA LYS A 322 4.57 -15.15 20.56
C LYS A 322 5.95 -14.58 20.32
N ASP A 323 6.79 -15.42 19.76
CA ASP A 323 8.14 -15.06 19.37
C ASP A 323 8.12 -14.03 18.24
N PRO A 324 9.07 -13.10 18.23
CA PRO A 324 9.10 -12.05 17.23
C PRO A 324 9.34 -12.64 15.86
N LEU A 325 8.51 -12.21 14.93
CA LEU A 325 8.60 -12.58 13.52
C LEU A 325 9.08 -11.37 12.73
N SER A 326 10.03 -11.61 11.84
CA SER A 326 10.53 -10.59 10.92
C SER A 326 10.40 -11.08 9.50
N SER A 327 9.91 -10.22 8.61
CA SER A 327 9.97 -10.43 7.17
C SER A 327 10.57 -9.23 6.46
N TRP A 328 11.20 -9.49 5.34
CA TRP A 328 11.66 -8.46 4.42
C TRP A 328 11.62 -8.97 3.00
N LEU A 329 11.65 -8.04 2.06
CA LEU A 329 11.87 -8.31 0.65
C LEU A 329 13.37 -8.32 0.41
N GLU A 330 13.87 -9.41 -0.14
CA GLU A 330 15.27 -9.52 -0.54
C GLU A 330 15.49 -8.89 -1.91
N GLU A 331 14.53 -9.07 -2.82
CA GLU A 331 14.60 -8.59 -4.19
C GLU A 331 13.19 -8.28 -4.68
N VAL A 332 13.05 -7.17 -5.41
CA VAL A 332 11.83 -6.86 -6.17
C VAL A 332 12.25 -6.47 -7.58
N THR A 333 11.80 -7.25 -8.57
CA THR A 333 12.02 -7.01 -10.00
C THR A 333 10.72 -6.61 -10.67
N ASN A 334 10.69 -6.56 -12.00
CA ASN A 334 9.46 -6.33 -12.76
C ASN A 334 8.59 -7.58 -12.89
N SER A 335 9.10 -8.79 -12.60
CA SER A 335 8.39 -10.06 -12.84
C SER A 335 8.23 -10.93 -11.61
N TYR A 336 8.96 -10.68 -10.54
CA TYR A 336 8.81 -11.36 -9.26
C TYR A 336 9.36 -10.53 -8.10
N PHE A 337 8.99 -10.92 -6.88
CA PHE A 337 9.71 -10.53 -5.67
C PHE A 337 10.15 -11.75 -4.88
N ARG A 338 11.21 -11.60 -4.08
CA ARG A 338 11.71 -12.61 -3.14
C ARG A 338 11.43 -12.13 -1.73
N VAL A 339 10.60 -12.84 -0.99
CA VAL A 339 10.29 -12.55 0.42
C VAL A 339 11.05 -13.53 1.31
N CYS A 340 11.64 -13.01 2.38
CA CYS A 340 12.39 -13.78 3.36
C CYS A 340 11.83 -13.56 4.77
N ILE A 341 11.99 -14.57 5.63
CA ILE A 341 11.61 -14.51 7.04
C ILE A 341 12.69 -15.07 7.96
N LYS A 342 12.74 -14.51 9.18
CA LYS A 342 13.44 -15.04 10.35
C LYS A 342 12.53 -14.90 11.58
N ASP A 343 12.62 -15.87 12.48
CA ASP A 343 11.88 -15.89 13.73
C ASP A 343 12.79 -16.31 14.89
N ASP A 344 12.44 -15.86 16.10
CA ASP A 344 13.25 -16.05 17.33
C ASP A 344 13.28 -17.51 17.82
N ALA A 345 12.26 -18.31 17.49
CA ALA A 345 12.24 -19.74 17.83
C ALA A 345 13.26 -20.53 17.00
N GLY A 346 13.61 -20.03 15.82
CA GLY A 346 14.57 -20.66 14.93
C GLY A 346 14.10 -22.04 14.46
N TYR A 347 15.06 -22.96 14.25
CA TYR A 347 14.79 -24.35 13.86
C TYR A 347 14.80 -25.29 15.07
N ASP A 348 14.08 -24.95 16.14
CA ASP A 348 13.98 -25.80 17.34
C ASP A 348 12.77 -26.78 17.30
N GLY A 349 12.00 -26.76 16.20
CA GLY A 349 10.84 -27.62 15.97
C GLY A 349 9.55 -27.17 16.66
N GLN A 350 9.54 -26.00 17.31
CA GLN A 350 8.34 -25.44 17.96
C GLN A 350 7.58 -24.43 17.10
N ARG A 351 8.12 -24.10 15.93
CA ARG A 351 7.57 -23.08 15.04
C ARG A 351 6.27 -23.54 14.34
N GLY A 352 5.25 -22.69 14.38
CA GLY A 352 4.02 -22.85 13.60
C GLY A 352 4.16 -22.47 12.12
N THR A 353 3.09 -22.67 11.35
CA THR A 353 3.02 -22.14 9.97
C THR A 353 2.98 -20.61 10.01
N ILE A 354 3.87 -19.98 9.26
CA ILE A 354 3.92 -18.51 9.14
C ILE A 354 3.34 -18.12 7.80
N ILE A 355 2.51 -17.09 7.79
CA ILE A 355 1.92 -16.52 6.58
C ILE A 355 2.45 -15.10 6.44
N VAL A 356 2.78 -14.68 5.22
CA VAL A 356 3.11 -13.29 4.91
C VAL A 356 2.07 -12.78 3.92
N ASP A 357 1.25 -11.82 4.38
CA ASP A 357 0.36 -11.07 3.52
C ASP A 357 1.17 -10.11 2.67
N TYR A 358 0.83 -9.99 1.38
CA TYR A 358 1.44 -8.98 0.52
C TYR A 358 0.42 -8.21 -0.31
N LEU A 359 0.79 -6.96 -0.64
CA LEU A 359 0.07 -6.07 -1.55
C LEU A 359 1.08 -5.46 -2.53
N VAL A 360 0.84 -5.61 -3.83
CA VAL A 360 1.69 -5.11 -4.90
C VAL A 360 1.04 -3.90 -5.54
N ILE A 361 1.74 -2.77 -5.49
CA ILE A 361 1.27 -1.46 -5.95
C ILE A 361 2.21 -0.95 -7.04
N GLY A 362 1.70 -0.87 -8.25
CA GLY A 362 2.53 -0.95 -9.44
C GLY A 362 1.76 -0.60 -10.71
N ASP A 363 2.51 -0.21 -11.72
CA ASP A 363 1.98 -0.08 -13.06
C ASP A 363 2.39 -1.29 -13.88
N TYR A 364 1.41 -1.96 -14.50
CA TYR A 364 1.73 -3.02 -15.44
C TYR A 364 2.38 -2.41 -16.69
N ASN A 365 3.11 -3.21 -17.45
CA ASN A 365 3.60 -2.76 -18.75
C ASN A 365 2.61 -3.19 -19.83
N GLU A 366 1.65 -2.34 -20.17
CA GLU A 366 0.67 -2.65 -21.22
C GLU A 366 1.33 -2.93 -22.58
N CYS A 367 2.52 -2.37 -22.83
CA CYS A 367 3.25 -2.63 -24.07
C CYS A 367 3.83 -4.05 -24.17
N ASN A 368 3.87 -4.81 -23.08
CA ASN A 368 4.29 -6.21 -23.07
C ASN A 368 3.10 -7.18 -23.25
N ASP A 369 1.87 -6.69 -23.10
CA ASP A 369 0.66 -7.47 -23.31
C ASP A 369 0.08 -7.16 -24.70
N PHE A 370 0.05 -8.17 -25.57
CA PHE A 370 -0.49 -8.09 -26.93
C PHE A 370 -2.00 -7.79 -26.99
N SER A 371 -2.69 -7.69 -25.85
CA SER A 371 -4.10 -7.29 -25.78
C SER A 371 -4.31 -5.77 -25.93
N TYR A 372 -3.29 -4.95 -25.67
CA TYR A 372 -3.36 -3.48 -25.77
C TYR A 372 -2.84 -2.99 -27.12
N ASP A 373 -3.61 -3.30 -28.17
CA ASP A 373 -3.20 -3.07 -29.56
C ASP A 373 -3.03 -1.57 -29.88
N CYS A 374 -1.79 -1.18 -30.13
CA CYS A 374 -1.47 0.03 -30.86
C CYS A 374 -1.75 -0.18 -32.37
N PRO A 375 -2.08 0.89 -33.11
CA PRO A 375 -2.21 0.83 -34.57
C PRO A 375 -1.04 0.13 -35.26
N VAL A 376 -1.31 -0.50 -36.41
CA VAL A 376 -0.24 -0.94 -37.32
C VAL A 376 0.66 0.27 -37.65
N ASN A 377 1.96 0.13 -37.39
CA ASN A 377 3.02 1.16 -37.49
C ASN A 377 3.11 2.20 -36.36
N ALA A 378 2.38 2.07 -35.25
CA ALA A 378 2.62 2.87 -34.04
C ALA A 378 3.50 2.11 -33.04
N THR A 379 4.33 2.84 -32.29
CA THR A 379 5.14 2.28 -31.20
C THR A 379 4.41 2.48 -29.87
N CYS A 380 4.25 1.43 -29.07
CA CYS A 380 3.72 1.56 -27.71
C CYS A 380 4.75 2.23 -26.80
N VAL A 381 4.30 3.20 -26.00
CA VAL A 381 5.10 3.91 -25.00
C VAL A 381 4.34 3.88 -23.68
N ASN A 382 4.87 3.14 -22.71
CA ASN A 382 4.31 3.06 -21.37
C ASN A 382 4.67 4.29 -20.53
N SER A 383 3.81 4.64 -19.59
CA SER A 383 3.98 5.71 -18.60
C SER A 383 3.35 5.26 -17.29
N ASP A 384 3.86 5.68 -16.13
CA ASP A 384 3.27 5.23 -14.85
C ASP A 384 1.76 5.58 -14.79
N GLY A 385 0.93 4.55 -14.70
CA GLY A 385 -0.54 4.63 -14.66
C GLY A 385 -1.23 4.68 -16.04
N SER A 386 -0.50 4.61 -17.16
CA SER A 386 -1.10 4.65 -18.50
C SER A 386 -0.16 4.22 -19.63
N TYR A 387 -0.68 4.06 -20.85
CA TYR A 387 0.14 3.87 -22.03
C TYR A 387 -0.34 4.76 -23.18
N SER A 388 0.56 5.03 -24.11
CA SER A 388 0.26 5.81 -25.31
C SER A 388 0.85 5.14 -26.55
N CYS A 389 0.22 5.37 -27.70
CA CYS A 389 0.76 4.93 -28.98
C CYS A 389 1.41 6.12 -29.67
N ARG A 390 2.68 6.00 -30.05
CA ARG A 390 3.43 7.05 -30.75
C ARG A 390 3.56 6.70 -32.23
N CYS A 391 3.04 7.57 -33.10
CA CYS A 391 3.26 7.44 -34.54
C CYS A 391 4.68 7.85 -34.95
N PRO A 392 5.18 7.37 -36.10
CA PRO A 392 6.42 7.84 -36.69
C PRO A 392 6.39 9.35 -36.97
N VAL A 393 7.57 9.96 -37.08
CA VAL A 393 7.71 11.39 -37.43
C VAL A 393 6.97 11.68 -38.74
N GLY A 394 6.14 12.73 -38.76
CA GLY A 394 5.31 13.10 -39.91
C GLY A 394 3.90 12.51 -39.92
N TYR A 395 3.52 11.75 -38.90
CA TYR A 395 2.20 11.13 -38.76
C TYR A 395 1.55 11.45 -37.42
N ARG A 396 0.21 11.50 -37.36
CA ARG A 396 -0.59 11.64 -36.14
C ARG A 396 -1.62 10.52 -36.02
N LEU A 397 -1.93 10.14 -34.77
CA LEU A 397 -3.05 9.25 -34.48
C LEU A 397 -4.36 9.93 -34.90
N ASP A 398 -5.14 9.27 -35.74
CA ASP A 398 -6.53 9.64 -35.97
C ASP A 398 -7.45 9.08 -34.85
N GLY A 399 -8.69 9.56 -34.80
CA GLY A 399 -9.71 9.08 -33.85
C GLY A 399 -10.14 7.62 -34.07
N LYS A 400 -9.54 6.89 -35.02
CA LYS A 400 -9.80 5.48 -35.33
C LYS A 400 -8.57 4.59 -35.07
N LYS A 401 -7.59 5.07 -34.31
CA LYS A 401 -6.32 4.37 -34.05
C LYS A 401 -5.59 4.01 -35.35
N ASN A 402 -5.38 4.97 -36.24
CA ASN A 402 -4.44 4.84 -37.37
C ASN A 402 -3.45 6.01 -37.40
N CYS A 403 -2.21 5.72 -37.78
CA CYS A 403 -1.23 6.77 -38.06
C CYS A 403 -1.50 7.37 -39.44
N THR A 404 -2.00 8.59 -39.47
CA THR A 404 -2.30 9.36 -40.70
C THR A 404 -1.24 10.43 -40.91
N GLY A 405 -0.76 10.58 -42.15
CA GLY A 405 0.24 11.60 -42.49
C GLY A 405 -0.28 13.01 -42.19
N LEU A 406 0.61 13.89 -41.77
CA LEU A 406 0.34 15.30 -41.52
C LEU A 406 0.13 16.10 -42.81
#